data_AF-F3GEE5-F1
#
_entry.id   AF-F3GEE5-F1
#
_cell.length_a   1.000
_cell.length_b   1.000
_cell.length_c   1.000
_cell.angle_alpha   90.00
_cell.angle_beta   90.00
_cell.angle_gamma   90.00
#
_symmetry.space_group_name_H-M   'P 1'
#
loop_
_entity.id
_entity.type
_entity.pdbx_description
1 polymer ?
#
loop_
_entity_poly.entity_id
_entity_poly.type
_entity_poly.pdbx_seq_one_letter_code
_entity_poly.pdbx_strand_id
1 'polypeptide(L)'
;HVARLSQTEYLLLGSPLDDGQRIADEEARWELDHSANYLLPREDSHAWLQLSGACIAEVMAKLCGVDLRPNAFAPGSVAQTSAARINVIVINLGAQAEPCFQILFDRASLAYFKDAMLDAMTEFGGRFL
;
A
#
# COMPACT_ATOMS: atom_id res chain seq x y z
N HIS A 1 -5.17 8.61 -4.26
CA HIS A 1 -3.83 8.68 -4.88
C HIS A 1 -3.78 7.79 -6.12
N VAL A 2 -2.92 8.06 -7.11
CA VAL A 2 -2.73 7.20 -8.30
C VAL A 2 -1.32 6.59 -8.25
N ALA A 3 -1.23 5.29 -8.02
CA ALA A 3 0.03 4.56 -7.99
C ALA A 3 0.25 3.84 -9.32
N ARG A 4 1.41 4.03 -9.94
CA ARG A 4 1.78 3.31 -11.17
C ARG A 4 2.45 2.00 -10.80
N LEU A 5 1.80 0.87 -11.06
CA LEU A 5 2.33 -0.46 -10.76
C LEU A 5 3.26 -0.97 -11.87
N SER A 6 2.91 -0.69 -13.13
CA SER A 6 3.71 -1.07 -14.29
C SER A 6 3.64 -0.02 -15.40
N GLN A 7 4.09 -0.38 -16.61
CA GLN A 7 3.96 0.54 -17.74
C GLN A 7 2.50 0.84 -18.09
N THR A 8 1.60 -0.13 -17.87
CA THR A 8 0.20 -0.11 -18.31
C THR A 8 -0.79 -0.35 -17.16
N GLU A 9 -0.32 -0.55 -15.93
CA GLU A 9 -1.16 -0.84 -14.77
C GLU A 9 -1.07 0.28 -13.75
N TYR A 10 -2.23 0.78 -13.34
CA TYR A 10 -2.38 1.85 -12.36
C TYR A 10 -3.37 1.41 -11.28
N LEU A 11 -3.06 1.78 -10.05
CA LEU A 11 -3.90 1.53 -8.88
C LEU A 11 -4.39 2.85 -8.31
N LEU A 12 -5.71 2.98 -8.21
CA LEU A 12 -6.36 4.13 -7.62
C LEU A 12 -6.67 3.83 -6.15
N LEU A 13 -6.09 4.61 -5.24
CA LEU A 13 -6.38 4.53 -3.81
C LEU A 13 -7.44 5.56 -3.44
N GLY A 14 -8.45 5.10 -2.69
CA GLY A 14 -9.43 5.95 -2.00
C GLY A 14 -8.80 6.80 -0.91
N SER A 15 -9.58 7.71 -0.33
CA SER A 15 -9.15 8.51 0.82
C SER A 15 -10.14 8.37 1.96
N PRO A 16 -9.67 8.27 3.22
CA PRO A 16 -10.56 8.42 4.37
C PRO A 16 -11.22 9.80 4.43
N LEU A 17 -10.66 10.82 3.76
CA LEU A 17 -11.18 12.18 3.76
C LEU A 17 -12.49 12.33 2.96
N ASP A 18 -12.69 11.45 1.97
CA ASP A 18 -13.86 11.46 1.10
C ASP A 18 -14.66 10.15 1.15
N ASP A 19 -14.37 9.29 2.13
CA ASP A 19 -14.95 7.94 2.26
C ASP A 19 -14.90 7.12 0.96
N GLY A 20 -13.87 7.37 0.13
CA GLY A 20 -13.73 6.71 -1.16
C GLY A 20 -14.67 7.22 -2.27
N GLN A 21 -15.45 8.28 -2.04
CA GLN A 21 -16.41 8.81 -3.02
C GLN A 21 -15.77 9.10 -4.37
N ARG A 22 -14.56 9.67 -4.38
CA ARG A 22 -13.83 9.94 -5.62
C ARG A 22 -13.61 8.66 -6.44
N ILE A 23 -13.31 7.53 -5.80
CA ILE A 23 -13.10 6.24 -6.49
C ILE A 23 -14.42 5.72 -7.01
N ALA A 24 -15.48 5.77 -6.21
CA ALA A 24 -16.82 5.39 -6.62
C ALA A 24 -17.28 6.20 -7.85
N ASP A 25 -16.99 7.50 -7.89
CA ASP A 25 -17.30 8.36 -9.03
C ASP A 25 -16.48 8.00 -10.28
N GLU A 26 -15.20 7.65 -10.15
CA GLU A 26 -14.37 7.19 -11.28
C GLU A 26 -14.88 5.84 -11.81
N GLU A 27 -15.25 4.91 -10.93
CA GLU A 27 -15.84 3.63 -11.31
C GLU A 27 -17.20 3.81 -12.02
N ALA A 28 -18.08 4.65 -11.49
CA ALA A 28 -19.38 4.92 -12.09
C ALA A 28 -19.30 5.63 -13.46
N ARG A 29 -18.22 6.39 -13.69
CA ARG A 29 -17.96 7.10 -14.96
C ARG A 29 -17.15 6.25 -15.95
N TRP A 30 -16.63 5.11 -15.53
CA TRP A 30 -15.82 4.27 -16.41
C TRP A 30 -16.70 3.58 -17.47
N GLU A 31 -16.25 3.65 -18.71
CA GLU A 31 -16.85 2.96 -19.84
C GLU A 31 -15.75 2.25 -20.64
N LEU A 32 -16.06 1.06 -21.15
CA LEU A 32 -15.17 0.38 -22.08
C LEU A 32 -15.26 1.09 -23.44
N ASP A 33 -14.25 1.91 -23.74
CA ASP A 33 -14.15 2.64 -24.99
C ASP A 33 -13.09 2.04 -25.93
N HIS A 34 -12.65 2.81 -26.93
CA HIS A 34 -11.64 2.36 -27.90
C HIS A 34 -10.23 2.28 -27.31
N SER A 35 -10.02 2.82 -26.10
CA SER A 35 -8.81 2.62 -25.31
C SER A 35 -8.98 1.35 -24.48
N ALA A 36 -8.08 0.39 -24.64
CA ALA A 36 -8.15 -0.91 -23.96
C ALA A 36 -7.72 -0.81 -22.48
N ASN A 37 -8.43 0.01 -21.69
CA ASN A 37 -8.22 0.20 -20.26
C ASN A 37 -9.30 -0.56 -19.49
N TYR A 38 -8.91 -1.64 -18.82
CA TYR A 38 -9.83 -2.47 -18.05
C TYR A 38 -9.94 -1.99 -16.60
N LEU A 39 -11.16 -1.70 -16.16
CA LEU A 39 -11.43 -1.49 -14.75
C LEU A 39 -11.37 -2.83 -14.02
N LEU A 40 -10.64 -2.84 -12.90
CA LEU A 40 -10.51 -4.00 -12.03
C LEU A 40 -10.68 -3.54 -10.58
N PRO A 41 -11.91 -3.59 -10.04
CA PRO A 41 -12.16 -3.35 -8.62
C PRO A 41 -11.36 -4.35 -7.78
N ARG A 42 -10.75 -3.88 -6.69
CA ARG A 42 -9.82 -4.67 -5.85
C ARG A 42 -10.20 -4.69 -4.38
N GLU A 43 -11.26 -4.00 -3.98
CA GLU A 43 -11.76 -3.89 -2.61
C GLU A 43 -12.03 -5.25 -1.95
N ASP A 44 -12.47 -6.24 -2.73
CA ASP A 44 -12.74 -7.59 -2.22
C ASP A 44 -11.52 -8.51 -2.26
N SER A 45 -10.51 -8.18 -3.07
CA SER A 45 -9.31 -9.01 -3.27
C SER A 45 -8.15 -8.62 -2.37
N HIS A 46 -8.01 -7.33 -2.05
CA HIS A 46 -6.88 -6.82 -1.29
C HIS A 46 -7.31 -6.36 0.11
N ALA A 47 -6.54 -6.76 1.11
CA ALA A 47 -6.44 -6.03 2.35
C ALA A 47 -5.52 -4.83 2.17
N TRP A 48 -5.75 -3.79 2.97
CA TRP A 48 -4.98 -2.56 2.95
C TRP A 48 -4.67 -2.11 4.38
N LEU A 49 -3.38 -1.99 4.69
CA LEU A 49 -2.88 -1.43 5.94
C LEU A 49 -2.07 -0.16 5.68
N GLN A 50 -2.20 0.81 6.57
CA GLN A 50 -1.33 1.98 6.62
C GLN A 50 -0.30 1.80 7.75
N LEU A 51 0.98 1.96 7.42
CA LEU A 51 2.08 1.97 8.38
C LEU A 51 2.70 3.37 8.42
N SER A 52 2.64 4.03 9.57
CA SER A 52 3.19 5.38 9.75
C SER A 52 4.04 5.47 11.02
N GLY A 53 4.95 6.46 11.04
CA GLY A 53 5.86 6.71 12.16
C GLY A 53 7.32 6.86 11.73
N ALA A 54 8.20 7.16 12.68
CA ALA A 54 9.61 7.42 12.37
C ALA A 54 10.38 6.16 11.92
N CYS A 55 9.98 4.98 12.41
CA CYS A 55 10.74 3.73 12.25
C CYS A 55 10.14 2.78 11.18
N ILE A 56 9.33 3.28 10.23
CA ILE A 56 8.59 2.41 9.30
C ILE A 56 9.50 1.64 8.33
N ALA A 57 10.65 2.22 7.96
CA ALA A 57 11.61 1.56 7.09
C ALA A 57 12.31 0.42 7.83
N GLU A 58 12.65 0.63 9.10
CA GLU A 58 13.26 -0.36 9.99
C GLU A 58 12.31 -1.53 10.29
N VAL A 59 11.03 -1.23 10.56
CA VAL A 59 9.98 -2.25 10.71
C VAL A 59 9.88 -3.09 9.43
N MET A 60 9.81 -2.46 8.27
CA MET A 60 9.68 -3.19 7.00
C MET A 60 10.95 -3.96 6.62
N ALA A 61 12.13 -3.52 7.04
CA ALA A 61 13.38 -4.25 6.80
C ALA A 61 13.40 -5.63 7.49
N LYS A 62 12.60 -5.83 8.56
CA LYS A 62 12.41 -7.14 9.20
C LYS A 62 11.52 -8.08 8.36
N LEU A 63 10.69 -7.52 7.48
CA LEU A 63 9.65 -8.24 6.76
C LEU A 63 9.99 -8.47 5.29
N CYS A 64 10.70 -7.53 4.64
CA CYS A 64 10.96 -7.52 3.21
C CYS A 64 12.43 -7.25 2.87
N GLY A 65 12.86 -7.68 1.69
CA GLY A 65 14.26 -7.53 1.22
C GLY A 65 14.55 -6.27 0.41
N VAL A 66 13.57 -5.37 0.25
CA VAL A 66 13.73 -4.12 -0.53
C VAL A 66 14.16 -2.98 0.38
N ASP A 67 15.00 -2.07 -0.15
CA ASP A 67 15.42 -0.88 0.57
C ASP A 67 14.33 0.19 0.55
N LEU A 68 13.61 0.33 1.68
CA LEU A 68 12.55 1.31 1.84
C LEU A 68 13.00 2.58 2.57
N ARG A 69 14.31 2.81 2.70
CA ARG A 69 14.83 4.03 3.33
C ARG A 69 14.54 5.25 2.47
N PRO A 70 14.39 6.45 3.08
CA PRO A 70 14.13 7.71 2.38
C PRO A 70 14.96 7.99 1.13
N ASN A 71 16.24 7.62 1.12
CA ASN A 71 17.15 7.86 0.00
C ASN A 71 16.93 6.91 -1.20
N ALA A 72 16.35 5.73 -0.97
CA ALA A 72 16.09 4.72 -2.00
C ALA A 72 14.62 4.66 -2.43
N PHE A 73 13.71 5.01 -1.52
CA PHE A 73 12.26 4.87 -1.71
C PHE A 73 11.54 6.19 -1.40
N ALA A 74 11.69 7.14 -2.32
CA ALA A 74 11.13 8.50 -2.17
C ALA A 74 9.58 8.51 -2.18
N PRO A 75 8.94 9.57 -1.68
CA PRO A 75 7.48 9.73 -1.78
C PRO A 75 6.97 9.56 -3.21
N GLY A 76 5.86 8.86 -3.38
CA GLY A 76 5.28 8.45 -4.66
C GLY A 76 5.87 7.14 -5.23
N SER A 77 6.92 6.59 -4.63
CA SER A 77 7.50 5.31 -5.08
C SER A 77 6.58 4.14 -4.76
N VAL A 78 6.65 3.13 -5.62
CA VAL A 78 5.91 1.87 -5.50
C VAL A 78 6.90 0.71 -5.55
N ALA A 79 6.75 -0.26 -4.65
CA ALA A 79 7.48 -1.51 -4.68
C ALA A 79 6.50 -2.69 -4.64
N GLN A 80 6.55 -3.54 -5.66
CA GLN A 80 5.93 -4.86 -5.64
C GLN A 80 6.98 -5.85 -5.15
N THR A 81 6.78 -6.42 -3.97
CA THR A 81 7.80 -7.21 -3.27
C THR A 81 7.19 -8.33 -2.45
N SER A 82 8.04 -9.17 -1.86
CA SER A 82 7.65 -10.11 -0.81
C SER A 82 7.89 -9.49 0.56
N ALA A 83 6.87 -9.51 1.42
CA ALA A 83 6.98 -9.18 2.83
C ALA A 83 6.32 -10.27 3.66
N ALA A 84 6.98 -10.76 4.72
CA ALA A 84 6.49 -11.91 5.49
C ALA A 84 6.09 -13.10 4.61
N ARG A 85 6.85 -13.38 3.54
CA ARG A 85 6.60 -14.48 2.58
C ARG A 85 5.31 -14.37 1.76
N ILE A 86 4.62 -13.23 1.77
CA ILE A 86 3.47 -12.96 0.89
C ILE A 86 3.77 -11.82 -0.08
N ASN A 87 3.06 -11.79 -1.21
CA ASN A 87 3.16 -10.71 -2.18
C ASN A 87 2.47 -9.46 -1.63
N VAL A 88 3.20 -8.34 -1.61
CA VAL A 88 2.72 -7.05 -1.15
C VAL A 88 3.06 -5.95 -2.14
N ILE A 89 2.20 -4.93 -2.19
CA ILE A 89 2.45 -3.66 -2.86
C ILE A 89 2.66 -2.62 -1.77
N VAL A 90 3.85 -2.03 -1.73
CA VAL A 90 4.19 -0.93 -0.82
C VAL A 90 4.19 0.37 -1.62
N ILE A 91 3.47 1.38 -1.14
CA ILE A 91 3.39 2.70 -1.77
C ILE A 91 3.78 3.74 -0.73
N ASN A 92 4.82 4.54 -1.01
CA ASN A 92 5.21 5.63 -0.12
C ASN A 92 4.34 6.86 -0.38
N LEU A 93 3.42 7.17 0.53
CA LEU A 93 2.62 8.39 0.48
C LEU A 93 3.03 9.44 1.52
N GLY A 94 4.00 9.11 2.37
CA GLY A 94 4.46 9.99 3.43
C GLY A 94 5.40 11.08 2.93
N ALA A 95 5.49 12.15 3.72
CA ALA A 95 6.57 13.12 3.60
C ALA A 95 7.70 12.76 4.57
N GLN A 96 8.87 13.39 4.45
CA GLN A 96 9.97 13.17 5.41
C GLN A 96 9.55 13.44 6.87
N ALA A 97 8.71 14.46 7.07
CA ALA A 97 8.19 14.81 8.39
C ALA A 97 7.14 13.80 8.92
N GLU A 98 6.43 13.13 8.01
CA GLU A 98 5.36 12.19 8.33
C GLU A 98 5.47 10.95 7.43
N PRO A 99 6.40 10.03 7.74
CA PRO A 99 6.59 8.83 6.94
C PRO A 99 5.33 7.96 6.99
N CYS A 100 4.91 7.48 5.81
CA CYS A 100 3.67 6.74 5.65
C CYS A 100 3.75 5.80 4.44
N PHE A 101 3.62 4.50 4.70
CA PHE A 101 3.49 3.47 3.68
C PHE A 101 2.06 2.96 3.64
N GLN A 102 1.53 2.83 2.42
CA GLN A 102 0.32 2.07 2.14
C GLN A 102 0.74 0.67 1.69
N ILE A 103 0.25 -0.36 2.36
CA ILE A 103 0.64 -1.74 2.13
C ILE A 103 -0.62 -2.51 1.73
N LEU A 104 -0.66 -2.96 0.48
CA LEU A 104 -1.76 -3.76 -0.07
C LEU A 104 -1.31 -5.18 -0.35
N PHE A 105 -2.16 -6.15 -0.04
CA PHE A 105 -1.84 -7.57 -0.18
C PHE A 105 -3.12 -8.40 -0.19
N ASP A 106 -3.04 -9.70 -0.48
CA ASP A 106 -4.20 -10.57 -0.56
C ASP A 106 -5.02 -10.57 0.75
N ARG A 107 -6.34 -10.37 0.64
CA ARG A 107 -7.24 -10.22 1.79
C ARG A 107 -7.24 -11.45 2.70
N ALA A 108 -7.07 -12.66 2.18
CA ALA A 108 -7.03 -13.88 2.99
C ALA A 108 -5.81 -13.92 3.93
N SER A 109 -4.77 -13.13 3.63
CA SER A 109 -3.55 -13.03 4.44
C SER A 109 -3.61 -11.97 5.54
N LEU A 110 -4.75 -11.28 5.73
CA LEU A 110 -4.88 -10.15 6.67
C LEU A 110 -4.45 -10.50 8.09
N ALA A 111 -4.99 -11.56 8.67
CA ALA A 111 -4.68 -11.94 10.05
C ALA A 111 -3.17 -12.23 10.20
N TYR A 112 -2.64 -13.05 9.31
CA TYR A 112 -1.23 -13.42 9.32
C TYR A 112 -0.29 -12.21 9.15
N PHE A 113 -0.54 -11.36 8.16
CA PHE A 113 0.31 -10.21 7.88
C PHE A 113 0.24 -9.17 8.99
N LYS A 114 -0.94 -8.99 9.60
CA LYS A 114 -1.11 -8.13 10.77
C LYS A 114 -0.27 -8.62 11.95
N ASP A 115 -0.30 -9.91 12.26
CA ASP A 115 0.48 -10.48 13.35
C ASP A 115 1.99 -10.35 13.10
N ALA A 116 2.44 -10.61 11.86
CA ALA A 116 3.84 -10.41 11.46
C ALA A 116 4.27 -8.93 11.57
N MET A 117 3.40 -8.01 11.17
CA MET A 117 3.65 -6.57 11.29
C MET A 117 3.77 -6.14 12.75
N LEU A 118 2.86 -6.61 13.61
CA LEU A 118 2.89 -6.33 15.05
C LEU A 118 4.15 -6.86 15.72
N ASP A 119 4.54 -8.10 15.40
CA ASP A 119 5.80 -8.69 15.88
C ASP A 119 7.01 -7.83 15.44
N ALA A 120 7.04 -7.42 14.16
CA ALA A 120 8.09 -6.55 13.65
C ALA A 120 8.15 -5.19 14.36
N MET A 121 7.00 -4.62 14.73
CA MET A 121 6.85 -3.34 15.43
C MET A 121 7.21 -3.39 16.93
N THR A 122 7.30 -4.58 17.53
CA THR A 122 7.45 -4.75 19.00
C THR A 122 8.65 -3.99 19.56
N GLU A 123 9.81 -4.07 18.91
CA GLU A 123 11.05 -3.39 19.37
C GLU A 123 10.99 -1.86 19.25
N PHE A 124 10.03 -1.33 18.50
CA PHE A 124 9.82 0.11 18.28
C PHE A 124 8.66 0.66 19.12
N GLY A 125 8.02 -0.17 19.97
CA GLY A 125 6.84 0.22 20.75
C GLY A 125 5.62 0.55 19.87
N GLY A 126 5.57 0.00 18.66
CA GLY A 126 4.46 0.24 17.74
C GLY A 126 3.16 -0.41 18.22
N ARG A 127 2.03 0.11 17.75
CA ARG A 127 0.68 -0.39 18.06
C ARG A 127 -0.23 -0.32 16.85
N PHE A 128 -1.24 -1.20 16.84
CA PHE A 128 -2.36 -1.11 15.91
C PHE A 128 -3.39 -0.09 16.44
N LEU A 129 -3.97 0.71 15.56
CA LEU A 129 -5.01 1.70 15.87
C LEU A 129 -6.36 1.25 15.31
#